data_AF-A0A7K0M6B3-F1
#
_entry.id   AF-A0A7K0M6B3-F1
#
_cell.length_a   1.000
_cell.length_b   1.000
_cell.length_c   1.000
_cell.angle_alpha   90.00
_cell.angle_beta   90.00
_cell.angle_gamma   90.00
#
_symmetry.space_group_name_H-M   'P 1'
#
loop_
_entity.id
_entity.type
_entity.pdbx_description
1 polymer ?
#
loop_
_entity_poly.entity_id
_entity_poly.type
_entity_poly.pdbx_seq_one_letter_code
_entity_poly.pdbx_strand_id
1 'polypeptide(L)'
;MTIEFDPYAYEFHEDPYPIYERLREEAPLYHNAEMGFWALSRHADVIDGFRDVTRLSSSHGVSLDPMASGPHAYKTMSFLAMDQPMHGRMRALVSRGFTPRRVAQLEPRIREIARGYLANLHDGEPFDFIKDFAGRLPMDVISELIGVPVQDRDELRIKSDLLVHREEGVQDVPPEGIAAAMDLVVYYTEMLAERRARPTE
;
A
#
# COMPACT_ATOMS: atom_id res chain seq x y z
N MET A 1 29.18 11.43 14.41
CA MET A 1 28.98 11.21 12.96
C MET A 1 27.60 11.75 12.62
N THR A 2 27.47 12.57 11.57
CA THR A 2 26.16 13.07 11.12
C THR A 2 25.26 11.88 10.75
N ILE A 3 23.97 11.94 11.08
CA ILE A 3 23.01 10.91 10.64
C ILE A 3 22.83 11.06 9.13
N GLU A 4 22.94 9.94 8.41
CA GLU A 4 22.56 9.83 7.02
C GLU A 4 21.36 8.89 6.98
N PHE A 5 20.19 9.45 6.62
CA PHE A 5 18.96 8.68 6.47
C PHE A 5 18.55 8.66 5.01
N ASP A 6 18.75 7.50 4.39
CA ASP A 6 18.26 7.13 3.07
C ASP A 6 17.14 6.07 3.23
N PRO A 7 15.87 6.41 2.92
CA PRO A 7 14.76 5.48 3.01
C PRO A 7 14.78 4.38 1.91
N TYR A 8 15.66 4.48 0.91
CA TYR A 8 15.80 3.53 -0.19
C TYR A 8 16.99 2.56 -0.02
N ALA A 9 17.82 2.75 1.01
CA ALA A 9 18.95 1.86 1.28
C ALA A 9 18.47 0.49 1.77
N TYR A 10 18.94 -0.60 1.16
CA TYR A 10 18.59 -1.97 1.57
C TYR A 10 19.01 -2.28 3.01
N GLU A 11 20.19 -1.82 3.44
CA GLU A 11 20.66 -2.01 4.81
C GLU A 11 19.67 -1.41 5.84
N PHE A 12 19.02 -0.31 5.47
CA PHE A 12 17.98 0.30 6.30
C PHE A 12 16.68 -0.53 6.31
N HIS A 13 16.34 -1.23 5.23
CA HIS A 13 15.16 -2.12 5.21
C HIS A 13 15.38 -3.39 6.03
N GLU A 14 16.60 -3.91 6.06
CA GLU A 14 16.98 -5.09 6.86
C GLU A 14 16.93 -4.80 8.38
N ASP A 15 17.45 -3.66 8.81
CA ASP A 15 17.35 -3.21 10.21
C ASP A 15 17.17 -1.68 10.32
N PRO A 16 15.92 -1.18 10.31
CA PRO A 16 15.65 0.26 10.35
C PRO A 16 15.77 0.85 11.76
N TYR A 17 15.74 0.02 12.81
CA TYR A 17 15.55 0.46 14.19
C TYR A 17 16.72 1.31 14.73
N PRO A 18 18.00 0.98 14.45
CA PRO A 18 19.13 1.82 14.85
C PRO A 18 19.05 3.24 14.26
N ILE A 19 18.68 3.37 12.98
CA ILE A 19 18.51 4.68 12.34
C ILE A 19 17.34 5.43 12.98
N TYR A 20 16.20 4.76 13.21
CA TYR A 20 15.07 5.40 13.89
C TYR A 20 15.39 5.86 15.31
N GLU A 21 16.20 5.11 16.07
CA GLU A 21 16.66 5.51 17.40
C GLU A 21 17.48 6.80 17.33
N ARG A 22 18.49 6.83 16.47
CA ARG A 22 19.31 8.02 16.26
C ARG A 22 18.49 9.22 15.79
N LEU A 23 17.55 9.02 14.87
CA LEU A 23 16.63 10.07 14.43
C LEU A 23 15.79 10.60 15.60
N ARG A 24 15.34 9.76 16.55
CA ARG A 24 14.54 10.24 17.70
C ARG A 24 15.37 11.03 18.72
N GLU A 25 16.63 10.64 18.92
CA GLU A 25 17.51 11.18 19.94
C GLU A 25 18.29 12.40 19.49
N GLU A 26 18.90 12.33 18.29
CA GLU A 26 19.85 13.32 17.80
C GLU A 26 19.19 14.33 16.82
N ALA A 27 18.25 13.87 15.98
CA ALA A 27 17.65 14.68 14.90
C ALA A 27 16.14 14.44 14.72
N PRO A 28 15.30 14.78 15.73
CA PRO A 28 13.87 14.45 15.73
C PRO A 28 13.06 15.09 14.60
N LEU A 29 13.56 16.22 14.09
CA LEU A 29 13.18 16.83 12.82
C LEU A 29 14.41 16.78 11.91
N TYR A 30 14.52 15.72 11.12
CA TYR A 30 15.63 15.52 10.20
C TYR A 30 15.32 16.11 8.82
N HIS A 31 16.31 16.71 8.18
CA HIS A 31 16.21 17.23 6.81
C HIS A 31 17.19 16.50 5.90
N ASN A 32 16.66 15.83 4.88
CA ASN A 32 17.47 15.31 3.78
C ASN A 32 17.49 16.36 2.67
N ALA A 33 18.58 17.13 2.56
CA ALA A 33 18.72 18.17 1.54
C ALA A 33 18.92 17.60 0.13
N GLU A 34 19.47 16.40 0.00
CA GLU A 34 19.72 15.74 -1.30
C GLU A 34 18.41 15.26 -1.92
N MET A 35 17.58 14.58 -1.13
CA MET A 35 16.27 14.07 -1.56
C MET A 35 15.12 15.07 -1.34
N GLY A 36 15.39 16.20 -0.67
CA GLY A 36 14.43 17.29 -0.50
C GLY A 36 13.25 17.02 0.43
N PHE A 37 13.42 16.17 1.46
CA PHE A 37 12.36 15.84 2.41
C PHE A 37 12.72 16.13 3.88
N TRP A 38 11.68 16.23 4.71
CA TRP A 38 11.79 16.28 6.16
C TRP A 38 11.22 15.00 6.78
N ALA A 39 11.86 14.49 7.83
CA ALA A 39 11.37 13.34 8.60
C ALA A 39 11.11 13.72 10.05
N LEU A 40 9.93 13.35 10.53
CA LEU A 40 9.54 13.38 11.94
C LEU A 40 9.70 11.97 12.51
N SER A 41 10.42 11.81 13.61
CA SER A 41 10.76 10.48 14.14
C SER A 41 10.16 10.18 15.52
N ARG A 42 9.81 11.22 16.30
CA ARG A 42 9.18 11.04 17.61
C ARG A 42 7.69 10.78 17.43
N HIS A 43 7.18 9.83 18.21
CA HIS A 43 5.76 9.45 18.17
C HIS A 43 4.81 10.65 18.31
N ALA A 44 5.08 11.57 19.24
CA ALA A 44 4.24 12.75 19.44
C ALA A 44 4.17 13.63 18.18
N ASP A 45 5.32 13.94 17.58
CA ASP A 45 5.43 14.78 16.39
C ASP A 45 4.74 14.13 15.17
N VAL A 46 4.91 12.81 15.02
CA VAL A 46 4.25 12.04 13.93
C VAL A 46 2.72 12.04 14.10
N ILE A 47 2.22 11.81 15.31
CA ILE A 47 0.77 11.81 15.59
C ILE A 47 0.15 13.19 15.40
N ASP A 48 0.83 14.24 15.87
CA ASP A 48 0.36 15.61 15.67
C ASP A 48 0.41 16.00 14.20
N GLY A 49 1.44 15.55 13.47
CA GLY A 49 1.53 15.70 12.02
C GLY A 49 0.37 15.04 11.28
N PHE A 50 0.03 13.78 11.60
CA PHE A 50 -1.11 13.09 11.00
C PHE A 50 -2.47 13.77 11.25
N ARG A 51 -2.59 14.54 12.34
CA ARG A 51 -3.81 15.31 12.66
C ARG A 51 -3.86 16.65 11.94
N ASP A 52 -2.71 17.22 11.59
CA ASP A 52 -2.61 18.52 10.95
C ASP A 52 -2.66 18.46 9.43
N VAL A 53 -3.79 17.99 8.92
CA VAL A 53 -4.05 17.90 7.47
C VAL A 53 -4.14 19.26 6.78
N THR A 54 -4.13 20.37 7.53
CA THR A 54 -4.16 21.72 6.96
C THR A 54 -2.75 22.21 6.62
N ARG A 55 -1.77 21.95 7.50
CA ARG A 55 -0.36 22.29 7.25
C ARG A 55 0.39 21.18 6.52
N LEU A 56 0.03 19.92 6.76
CA LEU A 56 0.62 18.74 6.13
C LEU A 56 -0.42 18.11 5.20
N SER A 57 -0.65 18.80 4.09
CA SER A 57 -1.57 18.39 3.01
C SER A 57 -1.09 17.09 2.36
N SER A 58 -2.03 16.23 1.99
CA SER A 58 -1.74 15.02 1.20
C SER A 58 -1.95 15.23 -0.31
N SER A 59 -2.45 16.41 -0.72
CA SER A 59 -2.79 16.71 -2.13
C SER A 59 -1.64 16.55 -3.13
N HIS A 60 -0.39 16.59 -2.64
CA HIS A 60 0.82 16.43 -3.44
C HIS A 60 1.44 15.02 -3.36
N GLY A 61 0.72 14.04 -2.81
CA GLY A 61 1.19 12.67 -2.64
C GLY A 61 1.49 12.29 -1.20
N VAL A 62 1.60 10.98 -0.97
CA VAL A 62 1.95 10.37 0.33
C VAL A 62 3.18 9.46 0.22
N SER A 63 3.87 9.54 -0.92
CA SER A 63 5.12 8.83 -1.21
C SER A 63 6.16 9.83 -1.70
N LEU A 64 7.44 9.49 -1.53
CA LEU A 64 8.57 10.22 -2.10
C LEU A 64 8.80 9.88 -3.58
N ASP A 65 8.16 8.82 -4.09
CA ASP A 65 8.28 8.38 -5.48
C ASP A 65 7.82 9.51 -6.43
N PRO A 66 8.63 9.89 -7.45
CA PRO A 66 8.29 10.97 -8.37
C PRO A 66 6.95 10.78 -9.09
N MET A 67 6.59 9.57 -9.51
CA MET A 67 5.30 9.31 -10.16
C MET A 67 4.09 9.38 -9.21
N ALA A 68 4.32 9.27 -7.90
CA ALA A 68 3.31 9.32 -6.85
C ALA A 68 3.26 10.67 -6.11
N SER A 69 4.04 11.66 -6.57
CA SER A 69 4.17 12.97 -5.95
C SER A 69 3.83 14.13 -6.92
N GLY A 70 3.61 15.31 -6.35
CA GLY A 70 3.25 16.53 -7.07
C GLY A 70 1.74 16.78 -7.20
N PRO A 71 1.33 17.88 -7.88
CA PRO A 71 -0.05 18.39 -7.88
C PRO A 71 -1.07 17.47 -8.57
N HIS A 72 -0.62 16.35 -9.14
CA HIS A 72 -1.44 15.34 -9.82
C HIS A 72 -1.34 13.95 -9.19
N ALA A 73 -0.76 13.82 -8.00
CA ALA A 73 -0.60 12.55 -7.29
C ALA A 73 -1.93 11.79 -7.11
N TYR A 74 -3.08 12.48 -7.05
CA TYR A 74 -4.40 11.85 -6.99
C TYR A 74 -4.72 10.93 -8.18
N LYS A 75 -4.02 11.08 -9.32
CA LYS A 75 -4.19 10.20 -10.49
C LYS A 75 -3.60 8.80 -10.27
N THR A 76 -2.55 8.70 -9.46
CA THR A 76 -1.85 7.45 -9.16
C THR A 76 -2.22 6.91 -7.77
N MET A 77 -2.37 7.80 -6.78
CA MET A 77 -2.63 7.46 -5.38
C MET A 77 -4.11 7.57 -4.99
N SER A 78 -5.01 7.91 -5.93
CA SER A 78 -6.45 8.04 -5.69
C SER A 78 -6.74 9.03 -4.55
N PHE A 79 -7.72 8.72 -3.69
CA PHE A 79 -8.12 9.57 -2.57
C PHE A 79 -7.07 9.67 -1.46
N LEU A 80 -5.99 8.88 -1.47
CA LEU A 80 -4.87 9.06 -0.53
C LEU A 80 -4.15 10.39 -0.77
N ALA A 81 -4.13 10.88 -2.01
CA ALA A 81 -3.52 12.16 -2.38
C ALA A 81 -4.57 13.26 -2.57
N MET A 82 -5.56 13.35 -1.67
CA MET A 82 -6.61 14.37 -1.68
C MET A 82 -6.79 14.97 -0.29
N ASP A 83 -7.14 16.26 -0.24
CA ASP A 83 -7.60 16.91 0.99
C ASP A 83 -9.14 17.00 1.03
N GLN A 84 -9.67 17.52 2.15
CA GLN A 84 -11.08 17.87 2.26
C GLN A 84 -11.46 18.99 1.26
N PRO A 85 -12.68 19.00 0.71
CA PRO A 85 -13.78 18.06 0.94
C PRO A 85 -13.76 16.82 0.03
N MET A 86 -12.85 16.75 -0.96
CA MET A 86 -12.81 15.67 -1.95
C MET A 86 -12.50 14.33 -1.31
N HIS A 87 -11.50 14.29 -0.43
CA HIS A 87 -11.17 13.10 0.37
C HIS A 87 -12.37 12.59 1.17
N GLY A 88 -13.10 13.48 1.86
CA GLY A 88 -14.28 13.10 2.65
C GLY A 88 -15.38 12.48 1.80
N ARG A 89 -15.63 13.02 0.60
CA ARG A 89 -16.63 12.46 -0.35
C ARG A 89 -16.25 11.06 -0.81
N MET A 90 -15.01 10.85 -1.26
CA MET A 90 -14.53 9.54 -1.71
C MET A 90 -14.51 8.53 -0.56
N ARG A 91 -13.95 8.91 0.59
CA ARG A 91 -13.90 8.05 1.78
C ARG A 91 -15.28 7.64 2.28
N ALA A 92 -16.29 8.51 2.19
CA ALA A 92 -17.66 8.18 2.58
C ALA A 92 -18.31 7.10 1.70
N LEU A 93 -17.88 6.95 0.44
CA LEU A 93 -18.32 5.85 -0.43
C LEU A 93 -17.63 4.55 -0.04
N VAL A 94 -16.30 4.57 0.03
CA VAL A 94 -15.47 3.38 0.34
C VAL A 94 -15.78 2.82 1.73
N SER A 95 -15.92 3.70 2.75
CA SER A 95 -16.08 3.27 4.16
C SER A 95 -17.36 2.47 4.41
N ARG A 96 -18.37 2.55 3.53
CA ARG A 96 -19.57 1.70 3.61
C ARG A 96 -19.23 0.22 3.43
N GLY A 97 -18.19 -0.08 2.66
CA GLY A 97 -17.61 -1.41 2.45
C GLY A 97 -16.89 -1.95 3.68
N PHE A 98 -16.28 -1.07 4.47
CA PHE A 98 -15.29 -1.42 5.51
C PHE A 98 -15.75 -1.06 6.93
N THR A 99 -17.06 -1.16 7.21
CA THR A 99 -17.56 -0.96 8.59
C THR A 99 -17.03 -2.06 9.53
N PRO A 100 -16.86 -1.80 10.85
CA PRO A 100 -16.39 -2.82 11.79
C PRO A 100 -17.21 -4.11 11.76
N ARG A 101 -18.53 -4.00 11.56
CA ARG A 101 -19.43 -5.16 11.41
C ARG A 101 -19.10 -5.97 10.16
N ARG A 102 -18.91 -5.31 9.00
CA ARG A 102 -18.53 -6.00 7.76
C ARG A 102 -17.17 -6.68 7.90
N VAL A 103 -16.18 -5.97 8.46
CA VAL A 103 -14.85 -6.54 8.71
C VAL A 103 -14.93 -7.77 9.62
N ALA A 104 -15.72 -7.72 10.71
CA ALA A 104 -15.91 -8.87 11.59
C ALA A 104 -16.60 -10.05 10.88
N GLN A 105 -17.51 -9.79 9.94
CA GLN A 105 -18.15 -10.83 9.12
C GLN A 105 -17.21 -11.49 8.11
N LEU A 106 -16.08 -10.85 7.78
CA LEU A 106 -15.05 -11.46 6.92
C LEU A 106 -14.19 -12.47 7.65
N GLU A 107 -14.11 -12.43 8.98
CA GLU A 107 -13.20 -13.28 9.76
C GLU A 107 -13.35 -14.78 9.43
N PRO A 108 -14.55 -15.37 9.39
CA PRO A 108 -14.69 -16.79 9.10
C PRO A 108 -14.15 -17.14 7.71
N ARG A 109 -14.33 -16.22 6.75
CA ARG A 109 -13.90 -16.40 5.36
C ARG A 109 -12.40 -16.20 5.19
N ILE A 110 -11.81 -15.20 5.84
CA ILE A 110 -10.35 -15.01 5.92
C ILE A 110 -9.70 -16.25 6.53
N ARG A 111 -10.29 -16.79 7.61
CA ARG A 111 -9.81 -18.03 8.25
C ARG A 111 -9.88 -19.24 7.32
N GLU A 112 -10.94 -19.34 6.51
CA GLU A 112 -11.07 -20.39 5.50
C GLU A 112 -9.97 -20.30 4.43
N ILE A 113 -9.75 -19.10 3.86
CA ILE A 113 -8.69 -18.86 2.87
C ILE A 113 -7.32 -19.19 3.48
N ALA A 114 -7.04 -18.71 4.69
CA ALA A 114 -5.79 -19.02 5.39
C ALA A 114 -5.60 -20.52 5.61
N ARG A 115 -6.64 -21.24 6.05
CA ARG A 115 -6.59 -22.70 6.18
C ARG A 115 -6.36 -23.40 4.85
N GLY A 116 -6.93 -22.90 3.75
CA GLY A 116 -6.69 -23.42 2.41
C GLY A 116 -5.21 -23.36 2.01
N TYR A 117 -4.54 -22.24 2.28
CA TYR A 117 -3.11 -22.11 2.05
C TYR A 117 -2.29 -23.05 2.92
N LEU A 118 -2.62 -23.15 4.22
CA LEU A 118 -1.90 -24.02 5.14
C LEU A 118 -2.14 -25.52 4.88
N ALA A 119 -3.31 -25.90 4.35
CA ALA A 119 -3.64 -27.30 4.07
C ALA A 119 -2.77 -27.92 2.95
N ASN A 120 -2.15 -27.08 2.12
CA ASN A 120 -1.25 -27.51 1.06
C ASN A 120 0.20 -27.65 1.54
N LEU A 121 0.49 -27.30 2.79
CA LEU A 121 1.83 -27.42 3.39
C LEU A 121 1.96 -28.78 4.08
N HIS A 122 3.09 -29.44 3.88
CA HIS A 122 3.34 -30.77 4.44
C HIS A 122 4.11 -30.68 5.76
N ASP A 123 3.64 -31.43 6.76
CA ASP A 123 4.30 -31.50 8.07
C ASP A 123 5.74 -32.00 7.93
N GLY A 124 6.69 -31.22 8.48
CA GLY A 124 8.11 -31.56 8.48
C GLY A 124 8.86 -31.18 7.20
N GLU A 125 8.20 -30.59 6.20
CA GLU A 125 8.86 -30.07 5.01
C GLU A 125 9.09 -28.55 5.13
N PRO A 126 10.28 -28.06 4.73
CA PRO A 126 10.52 -26.62 4.65
C PRO A 126 9.65 -26.01 3.54
N PHE A 127 9.09 -24.83 3.82
CA PHE A 127 8.32 -24.06 2.86
C PHE A 127 8.65 -22.57 2.99
N ASP A 128 8.29 -21.77 1.99
CA ASP A 128 8.51 -20.32 1.99
C ASP A 128 7.24 -19.63 2.49
N PHE A 129 7.26 -19.15 3.73
CA PHE A 129 6.08 -18.52 4.34
C PHE A 129 5.59 -17.28 3.57
N ILE A 130 6.47 -16.55 2.90
CA ILE A 130 6.07 -15.38 2.10
C ILE A 130 5.38 -15.85 0.82
N LYS A 131 6.06 -16.69 0.03
CA LYS A 131 5.57 -17.17 -1.27
C LYS A 131 4.32 -18.05 -1.14
N ASP A 132 4.27 -18.90 -0.13
CA ASP A 132 3.27 -19.95 0.01
C ASP A 132 2.08 -19.51 0.88
N PHE A 133 2.20 -18.42 1.65
CA PHE A 133 1.13 -17.94 2.53
C PHE A 133 0.96 -16.41 2.54
N ALA A 134 1.94 -15.67 3.07
CA ALA A 134 1.76 -14.26 3.46
C ALA A 134 1.57 -13.31 2.27
N GLY A 135 2.22 -13.59 1.13
CA GLY A 135 2.05 -12.82 -0.11
C GLY A 135 0.72 -13.09 -0.82
N ARG A 136 0.05 -14.21 -0.51
CA ARG A 136 -1.19 -14.62 -1.18
C ARG A 136 -2.44 -14.20 -0.41
N LEU A 137 -2.43 -14.41 0.92
CA LEU A 137 -3.62 -14.22 1.75
C LEU A 137 -4.23 -12.81 1.66
N PRO A 138 -3.48 -11.70 1.81
CA PRO A 138 -4.06 -10.35 1.74
C PRO A 138 -4.64 -10.05 0.36
N MET A 139 -3.97 -10.52 -0.69
CA MET A 139 -4.38 -10.29 -2.09
C MET A 139 -5.68 -11.01 -2.41
N ASP A 140 -5.83 -12.26 -1.97
CA ASP A 140 -7.09 -12.98 -2.11
C ASP A 140 -8.25 -12.36 -1.32
N VAL A 141 -7.97 -11.87 -0.11
CA VAL A 141 -8.99 -11.22 0.73
C VAL A 141 -9.49 -9.94 0.06
N ILE A 142 -8.59 -9.08 -0.45
CA ILE A 142 -9.01 -7.86 -1.14
C ILE A 142 -9.66 -8.15 -2.49
N SER A 143 -9.15 -9.12 -3.25
CA SER A 143 -9.77 -9.59 -4.49
C SER A 143 -11.20 -10.06 -4.26
N GLU A 144 -11.45 -10.85 -3.20
CA GLU A 144 -12.80 -11.29 -2.86
C GLU A 144 -13.72 -10.14 -2.47
N LEU A 145 -13.23 -9.19 -1.66
CA LEU A 145 -13.98 -7.98 -1.29
C LEU A 145 -14.34 -7.11 -2.48
N ILE A 146 -13.43 -6.98 -3.44
CA ILE A 146 -13.67 -6.24 -4.68
C ILE A 146 -14.58 -7.04 -5.61
N GLY A 147 -14.66 -8.36 -5.45
CA GLY A 147 -15.45 -9.31 -6.26
C GLY A 147 -14.74 -9.80 -7.51
N VAL A 148 -13.41 -9.83 -7.47
CA VAL A 148 -12.55 -10.41 -8.49
C VAL A 148 -12.78 -11.94 -8.56
N PRO A 149 -13.10 -12.48 -9.75
CA PRO A 149 -13.20 -13.92 -9.97
C PRO A 149 -11.91 -14.67 -9.59
N VAL A 150 -12.06 -15.88 -9.03
CA VAL A 150 -10.92 -16.67 -8.52
C VAL A 150 -9.84 -16.89 -9.58
N GLN A 151 -10.24 -17.15 -10.83
CA GLN A 151 -9.30 -17.46 -11.91
C GLN A 151 -8.41 -16.26 -12.32
N ASP A 152 -8.78 -15.03 -11.95
CA ASP A 152 -8.03 -13.82 -12.31
C ASP A 152 -7.07 -13.36 -11.18
N ARG A 153 -7.23 -13.90 -9.97
CA ARG A 153 -6.53 -13.39 -8.76
C ARG A 153 -5.02 -13.51 -8.84
N ASP A 154 -4.51 -14.61 -9.38
CA ASP A 154 -3.07 -14.83 -9.52
C ASP A 154 -2.43 -13.81 -10.47
N GLU A 155 -3.06 -13.52 -11.59
CA GLU A 155 -2.57 -12.53 -12.55
C GLU A 155 -2.60 -11.13 -11.94
N LEU A 156 -3.72 -10.74 -11.30
CA LEU A 156 -3.84 -9.45 -10.64
C LEU A 156 -2.84 -9.27 -9.51
N ARG A 157 -2.51 -10.34 -8.79
CA ARG A 157 -1.46 -10.33 -7.77
C ARG A 157 -0.10 -10.03 -8.40
N ILE A 158 0.30 -10.78 -9.43
CA ILE A 158 1.59 -10.54 -10.12
C ILE A 158 1.68 -9.09 -10.61
N LYS A 159 0.60 -8.57 -11.22
CA LYS A 159 0.56 -7.17 -11.65
C LYS A 159 0.69 -6.21 -10.46
N SER A 160 -0.01 -6.46 -9.36
CA SER A 160 0.05 -5.61 -8.16
C SER A 160 1.44 -5.62 -7.51
N ASP A 161 2.11 -6.78 -7.48
CA ASP A 161 3.47 -6.93 -6.97
C ASP A 161 4.45 -6.06 -7.78
N LEU A 162 4.31 -6.01 -9.11
CA LEU A 162 5.14 -5.17 -9.99
C LEU A 162 4.98 -3.66 -9.75
N LEU A 163 3.85 -3.20 -9.20
CA LEU A 163 3.65 -1.77 -8.88
C LEU A 163 4.48 -1.34 -7.67
N VAL A 164 4.67 -2.24 -6.70
CA VAL A 164 5.31 -1.94 -5.41
C VAL A 164 6.77 -2.40 -5.34
N HIS A 165 7.17 -3.30 -6.24
CA HIS A 165 8.55 -3.78 -6.31
C HIS A 165 9.52 -2.68 -6.78
N ARG A 166 10.68 -2.61 -6.13
CA ARG A 166 11.79 -1.72 -6.47
C ARG A 166 13.09 -2.52 -6.37
N GLU A 167 13.93 -2.38 -7.39
CA GLU A 167 15.31 -2.88 -7.38
C GLU A 167 16.26 -1.84 -6.78
N GLU A 168 17.49 -2.23 -6.46
CA GLU A 168 18.51 -1.31 -5.95
C GLU A 168 18.77 -0.13 -6.88
N GLY A 169 18.76 1.07 -6.31
CA GLY A 169 18.91 2.33 -7.04
C GLY A 169 17.66 2.77 -7.82
N VAL A 170 16.56 2.01 -7.77
CA VAL A 170 15.29 2.39 -8.41
C VAL A 170 14.40 3.10 -7.39
N GLN A 171 14.29 4.43 -7.53
CA GLN A 171 13.55 5.30 -6.61
C GLN A 171 12.12 5.64 -7.09
N ASP A 172 11.69 5.11 -8.24
CA ASP A 172 10.35 5.34 -8.82
C ASP A 172 9.76 4.05 -9.40
N VAL A 173 8.49 4.06 -9.80
CA VAL A 173 7.85 2.89 -10.40
C VAL A 173 8.56 2.51 -11.72
N PRO A 174 9.02 1.26 -11.86
CA PRO A 174 9.71 0.83 -13.07
C PRO A 174 8.74 0.67 -14.25
N PRO A 175 9.24 0.63 -15.51
CA PRO A 175 8.38 0.54 -16.71
C PRO A 175 7.39 -0.64 -16.69
N GLU A 176 7.81 -1.80 -16.18
CA GLU A 176 6.97 -2.98 -16.00
C GLU A 176 5.85 -2.76 -14.97
N GLY A 177 6.12 -2.00 -13.91
CA GLY A 177 5.11 -1.59 -12.92
C GLY A 177 4.09 -0.62 -13.52
N ILE A 178 4.53 0.28 -14.40
CA ILE A 178 3.65 1.19 -15.14
C ILE A 178 2.74 0.40 -16.09
N ALA A 179 3.29 -0.56 -16.84
CA ALA A 179 2.52 -1.41 -17.73
C ALA A 179 1.48 -2.24 -16.94
N ALA A 180 1.90 -2.85 -15.82
CA ALA A 180 1.01 -3.57 -14.93
C ALA A 180 -0.11 -2.67 -14.38
N ALA A 181 0.19 -1.41 -14.05
CA ALA A 181 -0.82 -0.46 -13.58
C ALA A 181 -1.86 -0.15 -14.66
N MET A 182 -1.44 0.00 -15.92
CA MET A 182 -2.36 0.19 -17.05
C MET A 182 -3.27 -1.02 -17.26
N ASP A 183 -2.72 -2.23 -17.19
CA ASP A 183 -3.49 -3.47 -17.29
C ASP A 183 -4.54 -3.58 -16.17
N LEU A 184 -4.16 -3.25 -14.93
CA LEU A 184 -5.09 -3.22 -13.80
C LEU A 184 -6.22 -2.19 -14.02
N VAL A 185 -5.90 -1.01 -14.55
CA VAL A 185 -6.90 0.02 -14.88
C VAL A 185 -7.88 -0.49 -15.92
N VAL A 186 -7.40 -1.16 -16.98
CA VAL A 186 -8.26 -1.76 -18.01
C VAL A 186 -9.17 -2.82 -17.39
N TYR A 187 -8.60 -3.78 -16.65
CA TYR A 187 -9.34 -4.85 -16.00
C TYR A 187 -10.46 -4.33 -15.09
N TYR A 188 -10.16 -3.40 -14.18
CA TYR A 188 -11.17 -2.86 -13.28
C TYR A 188 -12.20 -1.98 -13.99
N THR A 189 -11.84 -1.34 -15.11
CA THR A 189 -12.80 -0.58 -15.92
C THR A 189 -13.80 -1.51 -16.60
N GLU A 190 -13.35 -2.64 -17.14
CA GLU A 190 -14.20 -3.67 -17.71
C GLU A 190 -15.11 -4.31 -16.65
N MET A 191 -14.54 -4.68 -15.50
CA MET A 191 -15.30 -5.20 -14.36
C MET A 191 -16.39 -4.21 -13.88
N LEU A 192 -16.09 -2.90 -13.86
CA LEU A 192 -17.07 -1.87 -13.54
C LEU A 192 -18.17 -1.77 -14.61
N ALA A 193 -17.84 -1.88 -15.89
CA ALA A 193 -18.81 -1.89 -16.98
C ALA A 193 -19.75 -3.10 -16.87
N GLU A 194 -19.20 -4.28 -16.56
CA GLU A 194 -19.99 -5.49 -16.32
C GLU A 194 -20.91 -5.35 -15.12
N ARG A 195 -20.43 -4.79 -14.00
CA ARG A 195 -21.26 -4.54 -12.81
C ARG A 195 -22.39 -3.54 -13.06
N ARG A 196 -22.17 -2.55 -13.94
CA ARG A 196 -23.23 -1.63 -14.37
C ARG A 196 -24.29 -2.33 -15.22
N ALA A 197 -23.87 -3.23 -16.10
CA ALA A 197 -24.78 -4.01 -16.95
C ALA A 197 -25.53 -5.11 -16.16
N ARG A 198 -24.87 -5.69 -15.15
CA ARG A 198 -25.37 -6.78 -14.31
C ARG A 198 -25.08 -6.48 -12.83
N PRO A 199 -25.92 -5.66 -12.17
CA PRO A 199 -25.75 -5.36 -10.77
C PRO A 199 -25.76 -6.64 -9.93
N THR A 200 -24.72 -6.82 -9.13
CA THR A 200 -24.63 -7.84 -8.08
C THR A 200 -24.83 -7.15 -6.73
N GLU A 201 -25.30 -7.89 -5.71
CA GLU A 201 -25.49 -7.34 -4.35
C GLU A 201 -24.19 -6.82 -3.73
#